data_AF-A0A4V1VJF4-F1
#
_entry.id   AF-A0A4V1VJF4-F1
#
_cell.length_a   1.000
_cell.length_b   1.000
_cell.length_c   1.000
_cell.angle_alpha   90.00
_cell.angle_beta   90.00
_cell.angle_gamma   90.00
#
_symmetry.space_group_name_H-M   'P 1'
#
loop_
_entity.id
_entity.type
_entity.pdbx_description
1 polymer ?
#
loop_
_entity_poly.entity_id
_entity_poly.type
_entity_poly.pdbx_seq_one_letter_code
_entity_poly.pdbx_strand_id
1 'polypeptide(L)'
;AETAAPIDLAGRIQACRRRHQGAEPYADESRELLGLATYVAAQSAGLPITVPDDPRLGPARAAGKALFTQRMGQLGLSCAACHDDNHGRRLGAALIPQGHPTGYPLYRLEWQGVGSVQRRLRNCMTGMRAEPFAYGAPEFVALERYLMDRAAPLPVETPAVRP
;
A
#
# COMPACT_ATOMS: atom_id res chain seq x y z
N ALA A 1 13.17 -18.80 10.21
CA ALA A 1 12.08 -18.70 11.20
C ALA A 1 10.89 -18.01 10.53
N GLU A 2 9.68 -18.55 10.66
CA GLU A 2 8.47 -17.80 10.29
C GLU A 2 8.37 -16.60 11.23
N THR A 3 8.38 -15.39 10.67
CA THR A 3 8.25 -14.18 11.46
C THR A 3 6.81 -14.07 11.94
N ALA A 4 6.61 -13.84 13.24
CA ALA A 4 5.29 -13.56 13.81
C ALA A 4 4.71 -12.21 13.35
N ALA A 5 5.54 -11.36 12.73
CA ALA A 5 5.13 -10.08 12.17
C ALA A 5 4.39 -10.26 10.83
N PRO A 6 3.34 -9.47 10.57
CA PRO A 6 2.67 -9.47 9.28
C PRO A 6 3.62 -9.05 8.16
N ILE A 7 3.36 -9.57 6.97
CA ILE A 7 4.06 -9.23 5.73
C ILE A 7 3.04 -8.86 4.66
N ASP A 8 3.42 -7.97 3.76
CA ASP A 8 2.65 -7.62 2.57
C ASP A 8 2.87 -8.65 1.43
N LEU A 9 2.25 -8.42 0.27
CA LEU A 9 2.38 -9.31 -0.88
C LEU A 9 3.82 -9.36 -1.41
N ALA A 10 4.51 -8.22 -1.46
CA ALA A 10 5.90 -8.14 -1.91
C ALA A 10 6.83 -8.95 -0.98
N GLY A 11 6.68 -8.78 0.33
CA GLY A 11 7.39 -9.53 1.36
C GLY A 11 7.11 -11.02 1.29
N ARG A 12 5.86 -11.43 1.00
CA ARG A 12 5.52 -12.85 0.78
C ARG A 12 6.22 -13.42 -0.45
N ILE A 13 6.23 -12.70 -1.57
CA ILE A 13 6.94 -13.09 -2.79
C ILE A 13 8.44 -13.27 -2.51
N GLN A 14 9.07 -12.27 -1.88
CA GLN A 14 10.49 -12.31 -1.55
C GLN A 14 10.84 -13.45 -0.57
N ALA A 15 9.98 -13.68 0.43
CA ALA A 15 10.16 -14.79 1.38
C ALA A 15 10.12 -16.15 0.67
N CYS A 16 9.17 -16.35 -0.26
CA CYS A 16 9.09 -17.56 -1.07
C CYS A 16 10.33 -17.72 -1.97
N ARG A 17 10.78 -16.64 -2.62
CA ARG A 17 11.97 -16.66 -3.47
C ARG A 17 13.23 -17.06 -2.69
N ARG A 18 13.48 -16.45 -1.54
CA ARG A 18 14.63 -16.82 -0.70
C ARG A 18 14.53 -18.27 -0.22
N ARG A 19 13.38 -18.66 0.34
CA ARG A 19 13.21 -19.98 0.99
C ARG A 19 13.16 -21.14 0.00
N HIS A 20 12.52 -20.97 -1.14
CA HIS A 20 12.22 -22.08 -2.06
C HIS A 20 13.02 -22.03 -3.36
N GLN A 21 13.62 -20.89 -3.72
CA GLN A 21 14.46 -20.77 -4.91
C GLN A 21 15.94 -20.51 -4.57
N GLY A 22 16.27 -20.20 -3.31
CA GLY A 22 17.64 -19.90 -2.90
C GLY A 22 18.22 -18.66 -3.59
N ALA A 23 17.35 -17.75 -4.06
CA ALA A 23 17.74 -16.60 -4.87
C ALA A 23 17.61 -15.28 -4.09
N GLU A 24 18.46 -14.32 -4.44
CA GLU A 24 18.43 -12.98 -3.86
C GLU A 24 17.09 -12.28 -4.09
N PRO A 25 16.61 -11.45 -3.14
CA PRO A 25 15.42 -10.65 -3.34
C PRO A 25 15.51 -9.80 -4.60
N TYR A 26 14.35 -9.60 -5.25
CA TYR A 26 14.25 -8.56 -6.26
C TYR A 26 14.41 -7.18 -5.60
N ALA A 27 14.93 -6.21 -6.34
CA ALA A 27 14.94 -4.83 -5.88
C ALA A 27 13.50 -4.31 -5.71
N ASP A 28 13.29 -3.43 -4.74
CA ASP A 28 11.99 -2.78 -4.57
C ASP A 28 11.64 -1.96 -5.81
N GLU A 29 10.35 -1.95 -6.17
CA GLU A 29 9.85 -1.35 -7.41
C GLU A 29 10.48 -1.90 -8.71
N SER A 30 11.20 -3.03 -8.67
CA SER A 30 11.71 -3.65 -9.91
C SER A 30 10.59 -4.21 -10.78
N ARG A 31 10.84 -4.32 -12.08
CA ARG A 31 9.88 -4.88 -13.04
C ARG A 31 9.49 -6.33 -12.67
N GLU A 32 10.43 -7.12 -12.16
CA GLU A 32 10.24 -8.51 -11.76
C GLU A 32 9.31 -8.60 -10.55
N LEU A 33 9.57 -7.81 -9.50
CA LEU A 33 8.74 -7.82 -8.30
C LEU A 33 7.33 -7.29 -8.59
N LEU A 34 7.25 -6.14 -9.27
CA LEU A 34 5.97 -5.53 -9.62
C LEU A 34 5.18 -6.39 -10.60
N GLY A 35 5.84 -7.01 -11.59
CA GLY A 35 5.20 -7.92 -12.54
C GLY A 35 4.59 -9.13 -11.85
N LEU A 36 5.34 -9.77 -10.95
CA LEU A 36 4.83 -10.93 -10.20
C LEU A 36 3.73 -10.54 -9.20
N ALA A 37 3.90 -9.43 -8.47
CA ALA A 37 2.87 -8.94 -7.55
C ALA A 37 1.58 -8.57 -8.30
N THR A 38 1.70 -7.92 -9.46
CA THR A 38 0.55 -7.60 -10.34
C THR A 38 -0.14 -8.87 -10.80
N TYR A 39 0.61 -9.86 -11.28
CA TYR A 39 0.05 -11.14 -11.74
C TYR A 39 -0.72 -11.86 -10.62
N VAL A 40 -0.15 -11.96 -9.42
CA VAL A 40 -0.80 -12.61 -8.27
C VAL A 40 -2.06 -11.86 -7.84
N ALA A 41 -1.98 -10.54 -7.72
CA ALA A 41 -3.12 -9.72 -7.29
C ALA A 41 -4.26 -9.74 -8.34
N ALA A 42 -3.94 -9.78 -9.64
CA ALA A 42 -4.92 -9.89 -10.71
C ALA A 42 -5.75 -11.19 -10.65
N GLN A 43 -5.25 -12.25 -10.00
CA GLN A 43 -6.03 -13.48 -9.79
C GLN A 43 -7.25 -13.26 -8.88
N SER A 44 -7.28 -12.16 -8.14
CA SER A 44 -8.40 -11.79 -7.26
C SER A 44 -9.28 -10.68 -7.85
N ALA A 45 -9.07 -10.27 -9.10
CA ALA A 45 -9.82 -9.18 -9.71
C ALA A 45 -11.34 -9.42 -9.65
N GLY A 46 -12.08 -8.41 -9.19
CA GLY A 46 -13.54 -8.48 -9.00
C GLY A 46 -13.99 -9.14 -7.69
N LEU A 47 -13.12 -9.86 -6.97
CA LEU A 47 -13.46 -10.41 -5.66
C LEU A 47 -13.52 -9.29 -4.61
N PRO A 48 -14.44 -9.38 -3.64
CA PRO A 48 -14.52 -8.39 -2.56
C PRO A 48 -13.29 -8.48 -1.65
N ILE A 49 -12.74 -7.32 -1.30
CA ILE A 49 -11.71 -7.24 -0.25
C ILE A 49 -12.34 -7.65 1.08
N THR A 50 -11.66 -8.52 1.81
CA THR A 50 -12.10 -9.00 3.13
C THR A 50 -11.24 -8.42 4.25
N VAL A 51 -11.83 -8.30 5.43
CA VAL A 51 -11.13 -8.03 6.69
C VAL A 51 -10.81 -9.37 7.34
N PRO A 52 -9.54 -9.82 7.39
CA PRO A 52 -9.23 -11.14 7.92
C PRO A 52 -9.53 -11.24 9.43
N ASP A 53 -10.23 -12.28 9.85
CA ASP A 53 -10.46 -12.56 11.28
C ASP A 53 -9.25 -13.27 11.89
N ASP A 54 -8.13 -12.56 11.95
CA ASP A 54 -6.89 -13.03 12.58
C ASP A 54 -6.47 -12.04 13.68
N PRO A 55 -6.49 -12.44 14.98
CA PRO A 55 -6.16 -11.56 16.09
C PRO A 55 -4.70 -11.10 16.05
N ARG A 56 -3.80 -11.84 15.39
CA ARG A 56 -2.38 -11.46 15.24
C ARG A 56 -2.21 -10.19 14.41
N LEU A 57 -3.21 -9.83 13.59
CA LEU A 57 -3.20 -8.60 12.80
C LEU A 57 -3.67 -7.37 13.59
N GLY A 58 -4.23 -7.55 14.79
CA GLY A 58 -4.74 -6.46 15.64
C GLY A 58 -3.71 -5.34 15.88
N PRO A 59 -2.46 -5.65 16.29
CA PRO A 59 -1.42 -4.63 16.47
C PRO A 59 -1.11 -3.83 15.20
N ALA A 60 -0.99 -4.50 14.04
CA ALA A 60 -0.72 -3.82 12.78
C ALA A 60 -1.89 -2.95 12.31
N ARG A 61 -3.14 -3.36 12.55
CA ARG A 61 -4.32 -2.53 12.30
C ARG A 61 -4.31 -1.26 13.13
N ALA A 62 -4.06 -1.39 14.43
CA ALA A 62 -4.00 -0.26 15.35
C ALA A 62 -2.86 0.71 14.97
N ALA A 63 -1.67 0.17 14.68
CA ALA A 63 -0.53 0.96 14.22
C ALA A 63 -0.80 1.68 12.89
N GLY A 64 -1.39 0.99 11.90
CA GLY A 64 -1.75 1.58 10.62
C GLY A 64 -2.78 2.70 10.76
N LYS A 65 -3.79 2.52 11.63
CA LYS A 65 -4.77 3.57 11.96
C LYS A 65 -4.11 4.78 12.62
N ALA A 66 -3.21 4.55 13.57
CA ALA A 66 -2.46 5.61 14.23
C ALA A 66 -1.62 6.40 13.21
N LEU A 67 -0.86 5.72 12.36
CA LEU A 67 -0.06 6.34 11.30
C LEU A 67 -0.92 7.13 10.31
N PHE A 68 -2.08 6.61 9.91
CA PHE A 68 -2.97 7.28 8.97
C PHE A 68 -3.52 8.62 9.50
N THR A 69 -3.67 8.74 10.82
CA THR A 69 -4.19 9.94 11.49
C THR A 69 -3.10 10.84 12.04
N GLN A 70 -1.87 10.34 12.17
CA GLN A 70 -0.72 11.09 12.68
C GLN A 70 -0.33 12.23 11.73
N ARG A 71 -0.15 13.42 12.30
CA ARG A 71 0.39 14.58 11.57
C ARG A 71 1.90 14.43 11.45
N MET A 72 2.40 14.54 10.23
CA MET A 72 3.80 14.30 9.87
C MET A 72 4.36 15.43 8.99
N GLY A 73 5.68 15.51 8.95
CA GLY A 73 6.43 16.39 8.08
C GLY A 73 6.34 17.87 8.44
N GLN A 74 7.07 18.70 7.68
CA GLN A 74 7.11 20.14 7.92
C GLN A 74 5.73 20.81 7.78
N LEU A 75 4.84 20.24 6.96
CA LEU A 75 3.49 20.78 6.76
C LEU A 75 2.51 20.34 7.86
N GLY A 76 2.92 19.41 8.74
CA GLY A 76 2.08 18.90 9.82
C GLY A 76 0.75 18.34 9.29
N LEU A 77 0.77 17.52 8.24
CA LEU A 77 -0.42 16.91 7.63
C LEU A 77 -0.49 15.42 7.94
N SER A 78 -1.69 14.84 7.91
CA SER A 78 -1.92 13.39 8.02
C SER A 78 -2.60 12.87 6.75
N CYS A 79 -2.62 11.54 6.57
CA CYS A 79 -3.37 10.93 5.47
C CYS A 79 -4.86 11.27 5.59
N ALA A 80 -5.42 11.21 6.81
CA ALA A 80 -6.81 11.57 7.12
C ALA A 80 -7.14 13.03 6.77
N ALA A 81 -6.21 13.96 7.01
CA ALA A 81 -6.42 15.38 6.71
C ALA A 81 -6.76 15.64 5.22
N CYS A 82 -6.28 14.78 4.31
CA CYS A 82 -6.62 14.85 2.89
C CYS A 82 -7.74 13.85 2.54
N HIS A 83 -7.56 12.59 2.89
CA HIS A 83 -8.37 11.47 2.36
C HIS A 83 -9.65 11.17 3.15
N ASP A 84 -9.80 11.71 4.36
CA ASP A 84 -11.06 11.69 5.12
C ASP A 84 -11.70 13.08 5.10
N ASP A 85 -10.97 14.09 5.57
CA ASP A 85 -11.55 15.43 5.80
C ASP A 85 -11.83 16.20 4.50
N ASN A 86 -11.14 15.85 3.40
CA ASN A 86 -11.15 16.63 2.16
C ASN A 86 -11.31 15.78 0.89
N HIS A 87 -11.76 14.52 1.00
CA HIS A 87 -12.04 13.73 -0.20
C HIS A 87 -13.12 14.39 -1.07
N GLY A 88 -13.01 14.25 -2.39
CA GLY A 88 -13.89 14.93 -3.35
C GLY A 88 -13.55 16.41 -3.60
N ARG A 89 -12.70 17.04 -2.78
CA ARG A 89 -12.12 18.35 -3.06
C ARG A 89 -10.90 18.21 -3.98
N ARG A 90 -10.22 19.32 -4.28
CA ARG A 90 -9.06 19.35 -5.17
C ARG A 90 -7.80 19.86 -4.46
N LEU A 91 -6.67 19.25 -4.77
CA LEU A 91 -5.33 19.75 -4.46
C LEU A 91 -4.66 20.14 -5.78
N GLY A 92 -4.68 21.44 -6.11
CA GLY A 92 -4.35 21.89 -7.46
C GLY A 92 -5.30 21.28 -8.50
N ALA A 93 -4.74 20.66 -9.54
CA ALA A 93 -5.53 19.98 -10.57
C ALA A 93 -6.06 18.59 -10.14
N ALA A 94 -5.52 18.00 -9.07
CA ALA A 94 -5.84 16.63 -8.66
C ALA A 94 -7.10 16.56 -7.79
N LEU A 95 -8.04 15.67 -8.14
CA LEU A 95 -9.14 15.29 -7.26
C LEU A 95 -8.60 14.44 -6.09
N ILE A 96 -8.99 14.75 -4.86
CA ILE A 96 -8.55 14.01 -3.68
C ILE A 96 -9.44 12.76 -3.53
N PRO A 97 -8.90 11.53 -3.67
CA PRO A 97 -9.68 10.30 -3.47
C PRO A 97 -9.81 9.99 -1.97
N GLN A 98 -10.61 8.98 -1.63
CA GLN A 98 -10.68 8.42 -0.26
C GLN A 98 -9.45 7.57 0.13
N GLY A 99 -8.48 7.41 -0.77
CA GLY A 99 -7.20 6.74 -0.49
C GLY A 99 -7.27 5.20 -0.47
N HIS A 100 -8.32 4.58 -1.02
CA HIS A 100 -8.41 3.11 -1.09
C HIS A 100 -7.37 2.50 -2.06
N PRO A 101 -6.65 1.43 -1.66
CA PRO A 101 -5.60 0.83 -2.47
C PRO A 101 -6.08 -0.34 -3.35
N THR A 102 -7.37 -0.42 -3.69
CA THR A 102 -8.04 -1.55 -4.38
C THR A 102 -7.37 -2.00 -5.68
N GLY A 103 -6.74 -1.06 -6.38
CA GLY A 103 -6.13 -1.29 -7.69
C GLY A 103 -4.63 -1.58 -7.69
N TYR A 104 -3.96 -1.56 -6.53
CA TYR A 104 -2.49 -1.69 -6.45
C TYR A 104 -2.01 -3.16 -6.44
N PRO A 105 -0.89 -3.48 -7.14
CA PRO A 105 -0.07 -2.59 -7.98
C PRO A 105 -0.82 -2.06 -9.22
N LEU A 106 -0.67 -0.77 -9.52
CA LEU A 106 -1.42 -0.10 -10.59
C LEU A 106 -0.51 0.58 -11.58
N TYR A 107 -1.01 0.77 -12.81
CA TYR A 107 -0.40 1.63 -13.80
C TYR A 107 -0.81 3.09 -13.57
N ARG A 108 0.18 3.98 -13.39
CA ARG A 108 -0.08 5.41 -13.21
C ARG A 108 0.43 6.18 -14.42
N LEU A 109 -0.41 7.05 -15.00
CA LEU A 109 -0.04 7.86 -16.16
C LEU A 109 1.15 8.77 -15.83
N GLU A 110 1.17 9.39 -14.65
CA GLU A 110 2.31 10.19 -14.18
C GLU A 110 3.63 9.39 -14.14
N TRP A 111 3.59 8.10 -13.81
CA TRP A 111 4.79 7.26 -13.71
C TRP A 111 5.17 6.60 -15.04
N GLN A 112 4.27 6.61 -16.03
CA GLN A 112 4.40 5.84 -17.28
C GLN A 112 4.75 4.37 -17.01
N GLY A 113 4.20 3.81 -15.92
CA GLY A 113 4.56 2.48 -15.44
C GLY A 113 3.73 2.01 -14.25
N VAL A 114 3.95 0.74 -13.90
CA VAL A 114 3.36 0.11 -12.71
C VAL A 114 4.12 0.55 -11.46
N GLY A 115 3.43 0.70 -10.33
CA GLY A 115 4.05 0.90 -9.03
C GLY A 115 3.23 0.31 -7.89
N SER A 116 3.89 0.07 -6.75
CA SER A 116 3.24 -0.45 -5.55
C SER A 116 2.44 0.62 -4.80
N VAL A 117 1.64 0.17 -3.83
CA VAL A 117 1.00 1.07 -2.86
C VAL A 117 2.04 1.80 -2.02
N GLN A 118 3.16 1.17 -1.65
CA GLN A 118 4.22 1.83 -0.88
C GLN A 118 4.90 2.96 -1.67
N ARG A 119 5.10 2.81 -2.99
CA ARG A 119 5.56 3.93 -3.83
C ARG A 119 4.59 5.10 -3.76
N ARG A 120 3.28 4.84 -3.75
CA ARG A 120 2.28 5.89 -3.55
C ARG A 120 2.37 6.52 -2.17
N LEU A 121 2.46 5.72 -1.12
CA LEU A 121 2.58 6.21 0.26
C LEU A 121 3.82 7.08 0.43
N ARG A 122 4.96 6.67 -0.13
CA ARG A 122 6.20 7.48 -0.15
C ARG A 122 5.99 8.83 -0.85
N ASN A 123 5.33 8.86 -2.01
CA ASN A 123 5.01 10.12 -2.69
C ASN A 123 4.09 11.02 -1.86
N CYS A 124 3.12 10.44 -1.15
CA CYS A 124 2.26 11.18 -0.21
C CYS A 124 3.08 11.78 0.94
N MET A 125 3.97 11.00 1.57
CA MET A 125 4.86 11.47 2.64
C MET A 125 5.78 12.60 2.17
N THR A 126 6.40 12.45 1.00
CA THR A 126 7.19 13.52 0.38
C THR A 126 6.35 14.77 0.15
N GLY A 127 5.11 14.63 -0.31
CA GLY A 127 4.18 15.76 -0.48
C GLY A 127 3.83 16.48 0.82
N MET A 128 3.82 15.77 1.95
CA MET A 128 3.67 16.35 3.30
C MET A 128 4.99 16.90 3.86
N ARG A 129 6.10 16.77 3.13
CA ARG A 129 7.47 17.05 3.60
C ARG A 129 7.85 16.22 4.83
N ALA A 130 7.42 14.96 4.84
CA ALA A 130 7.81 13.95 5.83
C ALA A 130 8.86 13.01 5.23
N GLU A 131 9.72 12.44 6.09
CA GLU A 131 10.68 11.41 5.68
C GLU A 131 9.95 10.09 5.39
N PRO A 132 10.03 9.54 4.16
CA PRO A 132 9.33 8.30 3.84
C PRO A 132 10.02 7.05 4.42
N PHE A 133 9.25 6.14 5.00
CA PHE A 133 9.76 4.85 5.51
C PHE A 133 10.36 3.97 4.42
N ALA A 134 11.26 3.05 4.76
CA ALA A 134 11.80 2.08 3.81
C ALA A 134 10.71 1.15 3.25
N TYR A 135 10.92 0.60 2.05
CA TYR A 135 10.02 -0.41 1.52
C TYR A 135 10.02 -1.66 2.41
N GLY A 136 8.84 -2.26 2.60
CA GLY A 136 8.63 -3.40 3.50
C GLY A 136 8.80 -3.08 4.99
N ALA A 137 9.00 -1.81 5.36
CA ALA A 137 9.09 -1.42 6.77
C ALA A 137 7.76 -1.71 7.51
N PRO A 138 7.81 -2.08 8.81
CA PRO A 138 6.62 -2.40 9.58
C PRO A 138 5.53 -1.32 9.53
N GLU A 139 5.91 -0.05 9.43
CA GLU A 139 5.01 1.11 9.31
C GLU A 139 4.20 1.06 8.02
N PHE A 140 4.82 0.72 6.89
CA PHE A 140 4.11 0.60 5.62
C PHE A 140 3.25 -0.66 5.55
N VAL A 141 3.73 -1.79 6.09
CA VAL A 141 2.91 -3.00 6.17
C VAL A 141 1.67 -2.78 7.04
N ALA A 142 1.82 -2.05 8.16
CA ALA A 142 0.71 -1.65 9.01
C ALA A 142 -0.27 -0.70 8.31
N LEU A 143 0.24 0.32 7.61
CA LEU A 143 -0.59 1.23 6.80
C LEU A 143 -1.35 0.48 5.70
N GLU A 144 -0.71 -0.42 4.97
CA GLU A 144 -1.37 -1.24 3.95
C GLU A 144 -2.49 -2.09 4.53
N ARG A 145 -2.25 -2.76 5.67
CA ARG A 145 -3.29 -3.55 6.34
C ARG A 145 -4.49 -2.68 6.71
N TYR A 146 -4.26 -1.51 7.29
CA TYR A 146 -5.34 -0.59 7.66
C TYR A 146 -6.08 -0.04 6.44
N LEU A 147 -5.37 0.29 5.37
CA LEU A 147 -5.97 0.76 4.12
C LEU A 147 -6.81 -0.32 3.43
N MET A 148 -6.37 -1.58 3.46
CA MET A 148 -7.16 -2.72 2.97
C MET A 148 -8.40 -2.96 3.83
N ASP A 149 -8.33 -2.77 5.15
CA ASP A 149 -9.51 -2.85 6.02
C ASP A 149 -10.53 -1.75 5.68
N ARG A 150 -10.06 -0.52 5.42
CA ARG A 150 -10.90 0.60 4.98
C ARG A 150 -11.54 0.37 3.62
N ALA A 151 -10.85 -0.32 2.73
CA ALA A 151 -11.33 -0.60 1.39
C ALA A 151 -12.36 -1.74 1.34
N ALA A 152 -12.47 -2.59 2.37
CA ALA A 152 -13.49 -3.64 2.39
C ALA A 152 -14.91 -3.02 2.42
N PRO A 153 -15.89 -3.54 1.67
CA PRO A 153 -15.85 -4.74 0.82
C PRO A 153 -15.66 -4.42 -0.69
N LEU A 154 -15.02 -3.31 -1.05
CA LEU A 154 -14.81 -2.93 -2.45
C LEU A 154 -14.09 -4.05 -3.23
N PRO A 155 -14.35 -4.19 -4.53
CA PRO A 155 -13.68 -5.21 -5.34
C PRO A 155 -12.18 -4.90 -5.51
N VAL A 156 -11.38 -5.95 -5.62
CA VAL A 156 -10.00 -5.81 -6.10
C VAL A 156 -10.01 -5.39 -7.57
N GLU A 157 -9.31 -4.30 -7.89
CA GLU A 157 -9.26 -3.69 -9.24
C GLU A 157 -7.89 -3.89 -9.92
N THR A 158 -7.00 -4.67 -9.32
CA THR A 158 -5.60 -4.77 -9.75
C THR A 158 -5.43 -5.51 -11.08
N PRO A 159 -4.62 -5.00 -12.04
CA PRO A 159 -4.00 -3.67 -12.05
C PRO A 159 -4.98 -2.59 -12.52
N ALA A 160 -5.15 -1.55 -11.72
CA ALA A 160 -5.92 -0.39 -12.12
C ALA A 160 -5.11 0.55 -13.01
N VAL A 161 -5.80 1.45 -13.71
CA VAL A 161 -5.20 2.62 -14.37
C VAL A 161 -5.64 3.88 -13.64
N ARG A 162 -4.69 4.75 -13.26
CA ARG A 162 -4.97 6.03 -12.57
C ARG A 162 -4.10 7.17 -13.15
N PRO A 163 -4.55 8.44 -13.03
CA PRO A 163 -3.74 9.61 -13.40
C PRO A 163 -2.42 9.68 -12.63
#